data_AF-A0A9E4URI2-F1
#
_entry.id   AF-A0A9E4URI2-F1
#
_cell.length_a   1.000
_cell.length_b   1.000
_cell.length_c   1.000
_cell.angle_alpha   90.00
_cell.angle_beta   90.00
_cell.angle_gamma   90.00
#
_symmetry.space_group_name_H-M   'P 1'
#
loop_
_entity.id
_entity.type
_entity.pdbx_description
1 polymer ?
#
loop_
_entity_poly.entity_id
_entity_poly.type
_entity_poly.pdbx_seq_one_letter_code
_entity_poly.pdbx_strand_id
1 'polypeptide(L)'
;YHLGTRSQIVLVLCPEHATEIANSGLSKADVREYIYANARMPIHQLKDLAHYGNRVWPNWIDQTNPDTLVPICASPDDIVVIVAGGGGRHSAWMSGWVTRVCTEEILRVG
;
A
#
# COMPACT_ATOMS: atom_id res chain seq x y z
N TYR A 1 -3.38 6.92 -6.26
CA TYR A 1 -1.93 6.85 -6.06
C TYR A 1 -1.63 7.61 -4.79
N HIS A 2 -0.78 7.15 -3.88
CA HIS A 2 -0.62 7.85 -2.59
C HIS A 2 0.40 8.96 -2.76
N LEU A 3 -0.12 10.17 -2.98
CA LEU A 3 0.65 11.33 -3.44
C LEU A 3 1.22 12.18 -2.31
N GLY A 4 0.76 11.96 -1.08
CA GLY A 4 1.25 12.65 0.11
C GLY A 4 2.54 12.03 0.65
N THR A 5 3.41 12.86 1.22
CA THR A 5 4.64 12.41 1.88
C THR A 5 4.32 11.43 3.01
N ARG A 6 5.02 10.29 3.08
CA ARG A 6 4.89 9.30 4.17
C ARG A 6 3.49 8.70 4.39
N SER A 7 2.61 8.79 3.41
CA SER A 7 1.28 8.16 3.47
C SER A 7 1.40 6.63 3.43
N GLN A 8 0.67 5.97 4.33
CA GLN A 8 0.53 4.52 4.31
C GLN A 8 -0.79 4.09 3.68
N ILE A 9 -0.79 2.87 3.19
CA ILE A 9 -1.90 2.19 2.56
C ILE A 9 -2.33 1.05 3.46
N VAL A 10 -3.63 0.88 3.70
CA VAL A 10 -4.10 -0.32 4.38
C VAL A 10 -4.80 -1.24 3.38
N LEU A 11 -4.21 -2.41 3.18
CA LEU A 11 -4.85 -3.54 2.52
C LEU A 11 -5.55 -4.38 3.59
N VAL A 12 -6.87 -4.45 3.50
CA VAL A 12 -7.70 -5.33 4.34
C VAL A 12 -8.03 -6.57 3.53
N LEU A 13 -7.40 -7.68 3.87
CA LEU A 13 -7.75 -8.99 3.32
C LEU A 13 -8.94 -9.56 4.10
N CYS A 14 -9.93 -10.09 3.38
CA CYS A 14 -10.93 -10.94 4.02
C CYS A 14 -10.28 -12.29 4.40
N PRO A 15 -10.88 -13.05 5.35
CA PRO A 15 -10.31 -14.31 5.82
C PRO A 15 -10.01 -15.32 4.69
N GLU A 16 -10.88 -15.40 3.68
CA GLU A 16 -10.73 -16.32 2.55
C GLU A 16 -9.50 -15.97 1.70
N HIS A 17 -9.35 -14.71 1.30
CA HIS A 17 -8.18 -14.30 0.50
C HIS A 17 -6.88 -14.43 1.30
N ALA A 18 -6.90 -14.08 2.60
CA ALA A 18 -5.74 -14.27 3.46
C ALA A 18 -5.32 -15.74 3.55
N THR A 19 -6.29 -16.66 3.64
CA THR A 19 -6.06 -18.10 3.66
C THR A 19 -5.51 -18.60 2.32
N GLU A 20 -6.07 -18.17 1.20
CA GLU A 20 -5.59 -18.55 -0.14
C GLU A 20 -4.15 -18.09 -0.40
N ILE A 21 -3.84 -16.84 -0.02
CA ILE A 21 -2.50 -16.26 -0.12
C ILE A 21 -1.51 -17.01 0.79
N ALA A 22 -1.91 -17.34 2.02
CA ALA A 22 -1.05 -18.13 2.91
C ALA A 22 -0.83 -19.55 2.39
N ASN A 23 -1.87 -20.19 1.84
CA ASN A 23 -1.78 -21.53 1.25
C ASN A 23 -0.91 -21.57 -0.01
N SER A 24 -0.74 -20.45 -0.72
CA SER A 24 0.23 -20.34 -1.81
C SER A 24 1.66 -20.09 -1.32
N GLY A 25 1.88 -20.05 -0.01
CA GLY A 25 3.20 -19.89 0.62
C GLY A 25 3.65 -18.45 0.79
N LEU A 26 2.77 -17.47 0.58
CA LEU A 26 3.13 -16.05 0.69
C LEU A 26 2.92 -15.53 2.12
N SER A 27 3.96 -14.88 2.66
CA SER A 27 3.88 -14.14 3.91
C SER A 27 3.30 -12.74 3.69
N LYS A 28 3.01 -12.02 4.79
CA LYS A 28 2.65 -10.60 4.71
C LYS A 28 3.76 -9.75 4.08
N ALA A 29 5.03 -10.11 4.27
CA ALA A 29 6.15 -9.39 3.66
C ALA A 29 6.11 -9.57 2.13
N ASP A 30 5.88 -10.79 1.66
CA ASP A 30 5.79 -11.09 0.23
C ASP A 30 4.63 -10.36 -0.43
N VAL A 31 3.48 -10.24 0.23
CA VAL A 31 2.34 -9.45 -0.27
C VAL A 31 2.71 -7.97 -0.44
N ARG A 32 3.41 -7.38 0.55
CA ARG A 32 3.87 -5.98 0.47
C ARG A 32 4.84 -5.80 -0.68
N GLU A 33 5.84 -6.67 -0.78
CA GLU A 33 6.82 -6.63 -1.86
C GLU A 33 6.19 -6.81 -3.23
N TYR A 34 5.23 -7.75 -3.36
CA TYR A 34 4.51 -7.97 -4.60
C TYR A 34 3.76 -6.71 -5.04
N ILE A 35 3.01 -6.07 -4.16
CA ILE A 35 2.30 -4.83 -4.48
C ILE A 35 3.30 -3.71 -4.77
N TYR A 36 4.33 -3.56 -3.92
CA TYR A 36 5.34 -2.54 -4.10
C TYR A 36 6.14 -2.73 -5.37
N ALA A 37 6.32 -3.94 -5.90
CA ALA A 37 7.03 -4.20 -7.16
C ALA A 37 6.14 -3.98 -8.40
N ASN A 38 4.84 -4.29 -8.30
CA ASN A 38 3.96 -4.37 -9.47
C ASN A 38 3.01 -3.16 -9.62
N ALA A 39 2.65 -2.48 -8.54
CA ALA A 39 1.77 -1.31 -8.60
C ALA A 39 2.54 -0.09 -9.14
N ARG A 40 2.44 0.13 -10.45
CA ARG A 40 3.21 1.14 -11.19
C ARG A 40 2.32 2.10 -11.96
N MET A 41 2.80 3.32 -12.15
CA MET A 41 2.20 4.33 -13.02
C MET A 41 3.31 5.25 -13.54
N PRO A 42 3.26 5.72 -14.79
CA PRO A 42 4.27 6.64 -15.30
C PRO A 42 4.09 8.04 -14.71
N ILE A 43 5.21 8.77 -14.57
CA ILE A 43 5.24 10.13 -14.03
C ILE A 43 4.29 11.07 -14.77
N HIS A 44 4.18 10.97 -16.10
CA HIS A 44 3.34 11.87 -16.89
C HIS A 44 1.85 11.83 -16.52
N GLN A 45 1.35 10.70 -15.99
CA GLN A 45 -0.04 10.61 -15.51
C GLN A 45 -0.25 11.29 -14.15
N LEU A 46 0.85 11.59 -13.44
CA LEU A 46 0.83 12.02 -12.06
C LEU A 46 1.28 13.46 -11.86
N LYS A 47 2.14 13.99 -12.74
CA LYS A 47 2.85 15.27 -12.59
C LYS A 47 1.92 16.48 -12.41
N ASP A 48 0.75 16.44 -13.01
CA ASP A 48 -0.22 17.55 -13.01
C ASP A 48 -1.35 17.34 -11.97
N LEU A 49 -1.26 16.27 -11.16
CA LEU A 49 -2.22 16.00 -10.10
C LEU A 49 -1.81 16.69 -8.79
N ALA A 50 -2.81 17.05 -7.98
CA ALA A 50 -2.59 17.60 -6.65
C ALA A 50 -1.62 16.74 -5.83
N HIS A 51 -0.76 17.40 -5.05
CA HIS A 51 0.27 16.78 -4.20
C HIS A 51 1.41 16.07 -4.93
N TYR A 52 1.52 16.12 -6.27
CA TYR A 52 2.71 15.58 -6.95
C TYR A 52 4.04 16.08 -6.39
N GLY A 53 4.14 17.40 -6.13
CA GLY A 53 5.35 18.02 -5.59
C GLY A 53 5.68 17.68 -4.13
N ASN A 54 4.75 17.08 -3.37
CA ASN A 54 4.97 16.72 -1.96
C ASN A 54 5.49 15.29 -1.80
N ARG A 55 5.96 14.65 -2.88
CA ARG A 55 6.38 13.25 -2.85
C ARG A 55 7.84 13.12 -2.44
N VAL A 56 8.11 12.05 -1.71
CA VAL A 56 9.47 11.56 -1.50
C VAL A 56 9.58 10.26 -2.28
N TRP A 57 10.17 10.35 -3.46
CA TRP A 57 10.45 9.19 -4.27
C TRP A 57 11.68 8.45 -3.77
N PRO A 58 11.74 7.12 -3.96
CA PRO A 58 12.99 6.39 -3.82
C PRO A 58 14.07 6.99 -4.73
N ASN A 59 15.33 6.96 -4.28
CA ASN A 59 16.46 7.55 -5.01
C ASN A 59 16.70 6.95 -6.41
N TRP A 60 16.14 5.77 -6.69
CA TRP A 60 16.25 5.09 -7.98
C TRP A 60 15.25 5.63 -9.03
N ILE A 61 14.35 6.53 -8.66
CA ILE A 61 13.40 7.16 -9.59
C ILE A 61 14.07 8.28 -10.38
N ASP A 62 14.15 8.10 -11.69
CA ASP A 62 14.47 9.17 -12.63
C ASP A 62 13.25 10.06 -12.88
N GLN A 63 13.24 11.21 -12.23
CA GLN A 63 12.15 12.20 -12.35
C GLN A 63 12.21 13.03 -13.64
N THR A 64 13.32 12.96 -14.39
CA THR A 64 13.47 13.71 -15.65
C THR A 64 12.80 13.00 -16.82
N ASN A 65 12.60 11.68 -16.71
CA ASN A 65 11.89 10.89 -17.69
C ASN A 65 10.38 10.77 -17.35
N PRO A 66 9.47 11.32 -18.20
CA PRO A 66 8.04 11.27 -17.98
C PRO A 66 7.44 9.86 -18.00
N ASP A 67 8.12 8.88 -18.58
CA ASP A 67 7.68 7.48 -18.67
C ASP A 67 8.22 6.60 -17.55
N THR A 68 9.03 7.14 -16.64
CA THR A 68 9.50 6.41 -15.45
C THR A 68 8.31 5.89 -14.66
N LEU A 69 8.28 4.57 -14.47
CA LEU A 69 7.28 3.89 -13.68
C LEU A 69 7.61 4.04 -12.19
N VAL A 70 6.85 4.89 -11.51
CA VAL A 70 6.98 5.09 -10.06
C VAL A 70 6.20 4.02 -9.28
N PRO A 71 6.56 3.74 -8.01
CA PRO A 71 5.81 2.88 -7.08
C PRO A 71 4.72 3.64 -6.32
N ILE A 72 3.65 2.94 -5.94
CA ILE A 72 2.45 3.55 -5.35
C ILE A 72 2.66 4.19 -3.95
N CYS A 73 3.74 3.84 -3.26
CA CYS A 73 4.23 4.40 -2.00
C CYS A 73 5.76 4.40 -1.99
N ALA A 74 6.40 5.02 -0.98
CA ALA A 74 7.86 5.16 -0.95
C ALA A 74 8.59 3.84 -0.61
N SER A 75 8.02 3.02 0.27
CA SER A 75 8.57 1.73 0.70
C SER A 75 7.48 0.64 0.72
N PRO A 76 7.82 -0.65 0.53
CA PRO A 76 6.90 -1.76 0.81
C PRO A 76 6.36 -1.72 2.26
N ASP A 77 7.13 -1.20 3.22
CA ASP A 77 6.70 -1.04 4.63
C ASP A 77 5.57 -0.01 4.83
N ASP A 78 5.32 0.84 3.83
CA ASP A 78 4.17 1.75 3.86
C ASP A 78 2.86 1.07 3.43
N ILE A 79 2.91 -0.24 3.12
CA ILE A 79 1.74 -1.08 2.86
C ILE A 79 1.43 -1.88 4.13
N VAL A 80 0.35 -1.53 4.80
CA VAL A 80 -0.15 -2.21 5.99
C VAL A 80 -1.13 -3.29 5.59
N VAL A 81 -0.81 -4.55 5.93
CA VAL A 81 -1.66 -5.71 5.60
C VAL A 81 -2.32 -6.24 6.87
N ILE A 82 -3.65 -6.16 6.91
CA ILE A 82 -4.48 -6.71 7.99
C ILE A 82 -5.48 -7.72 7.44
N VAL A 83 -5.98 -8.58 8.33
CA VAL A 83 -7.07 -9.50 8.04
C VAL A 83 -8.25 -9.10 8.92
N ALA A 84 -9.41 -8.82 8.31
CA ALA A 84 -10.61 -8.42 9.03
C ALA A 84 -11.88 -8.78 8.23
N GLY A 85 -13.03 -8.70 8.89
CA GLY A 85 -14.34 -9.00 8.30
C GLY A 85 -14.90 -10.34 8.74
N GLY A 86 -15.81 -10.88 7.93
CA GLY A 86 -16.45 -12.18 8.14
C GLY A 86 -16.55 -12.95 6.82
N GLY A 87 -17.41 -13.96 6.76
CA GLY A 87 -17.59 -14.75 5.54
C GLY A 87 -17.97 -13.89 4.33
N GLY A 88 -17.31 -14.14 3.20
CA GLY A 88 -17.49 -13.42 1.94
C GLY A 88 -16.17 -12.90 1.37
N ARG A 89 -16.03 -12.96 0.04
CA ARG A 89 -14.81 -12.57 -0.68
C ARG A 89 -14.71 -11.06 -0.92
N HIS A 90 -14.70 -10.28 0.16
CA HIS A 90 -14.70 -8.82 0.11
C HIS A 90 -13.48 -8.26 0.83
N SER A 91 -12.39 -8.07 0.08
CA SER A 91 -11.22 -7.31 0.55
C SER A 91 -11.37 -5.83 0.22
N ALA A 92 -10.69 -4.99 0.99
CA ALA A 92 -10.76 -3.54 0.84
C ALA A 92 -9.36 -2.92 0.73
N TRP A 93 -9.31 -1.80 0.01
CA TRP A 93 -8.13 -0.96 -0.12
C TRP A 93 -8.45 0.41 0.46
N MET A 94 -7.73 0.81 1.51
CA MET A 94 -7.96 2.07 2.20
C MET A 94 -6.74 2.96 2.04
N SER A 95 -6.97 4.17 1.52
CA SER A 95 -5.94 5.18 1.40
C SER A 95 -5.80 5.98 2.69
N GLY A 96 -4.59 5.95 3.28
CA GLY A 96 -4.22 6.89 4.33
C GLY A 96 -3.93 8.28 3.77
N TRP A 97 -3.98 9.27 4.66
CA TRP A 97 -3.50 10.63 4.39
C TRP A 97 -2.05 10.75 4.90
N VAL A 98 -1.58 11.96 5.20
CA VAL A 98 -0.20 12.25 5.67
C VAL A 98 -0.04 11.79 7.14
N THR A 99 -0.29 10.52 7.42
CA THR A 99 -0.25 9.90 8.75
C THR A 99 0.36 8.50 8.68
N ARG A 100 0.84 8.01 9.83
CA ARG A 100 1.24 6.60 9.99
C ARG A 100 0.18 5.85 10.78
N VAL A 101 -0.07 4.63 10.36
CA VAL A 101 -0.96 3.70 11.05
C VAL A 101 -0.28 3.25 12.33
N CYS A 102 -1.00 3.38 13.43
CA CYS A 102 -0.69 2.70 14.69
C CYS A 102 -1.78 1.68 14.99
N THR A 103 -1.40 0.60 15.66
CA THR A 103 -2.34 -0.42 16.12
C THR A 103 -2.08 -0.67 17.59
N GLU A 104 -3.15 -0.72 18.36
CA GLU A 104 -3.13 -1.12 19.77
C GLU A 104 -4.13 -2.25 19.96
N GLU A 105 -3.78 -3.22 20.79
CA GLU A 105 -4.70 -4.28 21.16
C GLU A 105 -5.80 -3.73 22.08
N ILE A 106 -7.06 -3.90 21.69
CA ILE A 106 -8.19 -3.55 22.54
C ILE A 106 -8.55 -4.77 23.39
N LEU A 107 -8.18 -4.73 24.67
CA LEU A 107 -8.59 -5.73 25.65
C LEU A 107 -10.06 -5.49 26.03
N ARG A 108 -10.95 -6.46 25.75
CA ARG A 108 -12.32 -6.41 26.26
C ARG A 108 -12.31 -6.79 27.74
N VAL A 109 -12.73 -5.87 28.60
CA VAL A 109 -13.06 -6.18 29.99
C VAL A 109 -14.42 -6.87 29.98
N GLY A 110 -14.47 -8.09 30.52
CA GLY A 110 -15.69 -8.89 30.66
C GLY A 110 -16.64 -8.34 31.71
#